data_AF-A0A938TMR4-F1
#
_entry.id   AF-A0A938TMR4-F1
#
_cell.length_a   1.000
_cell.length_b   1.000
_cell.length_c   1.000
_cell.angle_alpha   90.00
_cell.angle_beta   90.00
_cell.angle_gamma   90.00
#
_symmetry.space_group_name_H-M   'P 1'
#
loop_
_entity.id
_entity.type
_entity.pdbx_description
1 polymer ?
#
loop_
_entity_poly.entity_id
_entity_poly.type
_entity_poly.pdbx_seq_one_letter_code
_entity_poly.pdbx_strand_id
1 'polypeptide(L)'
;MTRAQSVVATRMQVRTHVGLERSRNEDAIVAEPGAGLAVLADGMGGLRAGDVASREAVQVITGALLRRSARRPEVIARAIRQADRRIAALSRELGGPA
;
A
#
# COMPACT_ATOMS: atom_id res chain seq x y z
N MET A 1 33.29 -17.37 10.70
CA MET A 1 32.07 -17.69 11.50
C MET A 1 30.93 -16.80 11.01
N THR A 2 29.97 -17.36 10.25
CA THR A 2 28.84 -16.60 9.68
C THR A 2 27.72 -16.55 10.71
N ARG A 3 27.38 -15.35 11.19
CA ARG A 3 26.30 -15.16 12.17
C ARG A 3 24.97 -15.50 11.49
N ALA A 4 24.30 -16.57 11.92
CA ALA A 4 22.94 -16.85 11.53
C ALA A 4 22.07 -15.66 11.99
N GLN A 5 21.46 -14.96 11.04
CA GLN A 5 20.50 -13.91 11.36
C GLN A 5 19.24 -14.59 11.90
N SER A 6 18.94 -14.39 13.19
CA SER A 6 17.64 -14.81 13.73
C SER A 6 16.53 -14.05 13.02
N VAL A 7 15.66 -14.78 12.34
CA VAL A 7 14.44 -14.22 11.74
C VAL A 7 13.40 -14.11 12.84
N VAL A 8 13.05 -12.88 13.22
CA VAL A 8 11.91 -12.62 14.10
C VAL A 8 10.64 -12.71 13.26
N ALA A 9 9.81 -13.72 13.52
CA ALA A 9 8.51 -13.84 12.86
C ALA A 9 7.51 -12.86 13.48
N THR A 10 7.04 -11.89 12.69
CA THR A 10 6.03 -10.91 13.13
C THR A 10 4.63 -11.44 12.81
N ARG A 11 3.79 -11.61 13.84
CA ARG A 11 2.36 -11.88 13.62
C ARG A 11 1.67 -10.58 13.20
N MET A 12 0.98 -10.60 12.06
CA MET A 12 0.22 -9.47 11.56
C MET A 12 -1.24 -9.87 11.33
N GLN A 13 -2.16 -8.95 11.62
CA GLN A 13 -3.59 -9.09 11.33
C GLN A 13 -4.09 -7.77 10.79
N VAL A 14 -5.07 -7.82 9.89
CA VAL A 14 -5.65 -6.62 9.27
C VAL A 14 -7.15 -6.63 9.47
N ARG A 15 -7.72 -5.47 9.77
CA ARG A 15 -9.16 -5.23 9.90
C ARG A 15 -9.41 -3.78 9.54
N THR A 16 -10.47 -3.52 8.78
CA THR A 16 -10.93 -2.16 8.46
C THR A 16 -12.46 -2.12 8.47
N HIS A 17 -13.05 -0.94 8.64
CA HIS A 17 -14.49 -0.71 8.68
C HIS A 17 -14.79 0.67 8.09
N VAL A 18 -15.93 0.83 7.43
CA VAL A 18 -16.36 2.10 6.82
C VAL A 18 -16.71 3.22 7.82
N GLY A 19 -16.63 2.94 9.12
CA GLY A 19 -17.27 3.78 10.15
C GLY A 19 -18.80 3.83 10.07
N LEU A 20 -19.40 4.90 10.59
CA LEU A 20 -20.85 5.11 10.66
C LEU A 20 -21.35 6.25 9.75
N GLU A 21 -20.46 7.11 9.26
CA GLU A 21 -20.83 8.33 8.52
C GLU A 21 -20.54 8.24 7.02
N ARG A 22 -19.49 7.50 6.62
CA ARG A 22 -19.09 7.38 5.22
C ARG A 22 -19.93 6.30 4.54
N SER A 23 -20.23 6.49 3.27
CA SER A 23 -20.89 5.47 2.43
C SER A 23 -19.90 4.46 1.85
N ARG A 24 -18.60 4.79 1.87
CA ARG A 24 -17.53 3.99 1.24
C ARG A 24 -16.27 4.04 2.09
N ASN A 25 -15.65 2.88 2.25
CA ASN A 25 -14.37 2.76 2.94
C ASN A 25 -13.24 3.00 1.94
N GLU A 26 -12.48 4.06 2.16
CA GLU A 26 -11.34 4.44 1.32
C GLU A 26 -10.00 3.94 1.87
N ASP A 27 -10.01 3.22 3.00
CA ASP A 27 -8.84 2.49 3.49
C ASP A 27 -8.58 1.25 2.64
N ALA A 28 -7.30 0.99 2.36
CA ALA A 28 -6.81 -0.28 1.84
C ALA A 28 -5.66 -0.78 2.70
N ILE A 29 -5.68 -2.08 3.06
CA ILE A 29 -4.67 -2.68 3.93
C ILE A 29 -4.29 -4.09 3.46
N VAL A 30 -3.00 -4.41 3.47
CA VAL A 30 -2.45 -5.75 3.23
C VAL A 30 -1.35 -6.03 4.26
N ALA A 31 -1.28 -7.28 4.73
CA ALA A 31 -0.18 -7.78 5.54
C ALA A 31 0.40 -9.04 4.92
N GLU A 32 1.73 -9.11 4.88
CA GLU A 32 2.55 -10.18 4.36
C GLU A 32 3.55 -10.61 5.44
N PRO A 33 3.11 -11.39 6.45
CA PRO A 33 3.94 -11.77 7.61
C PRO A 33 5.25 -12.45 7.22
N GLY A 34 5.21 -13.31 6.19
CA GLY A 34 6.39 -14.02 5.68
C GLY A 34 7.46 -13.09 5.08
N ALA A 35 7.07 -11.87 4.71
CA ALA A 35 7.96 -10.84 4.20
C ALA A 35 8.23 -9.72 5.22
N GLY A 36 7.71 -9.83 6.45
CA GLY A 36 7.78 -8.78 7.47
C GLY A 36 7.21 -7.45 6.97
N LEU A 37 6.17 -7.48 6.13
CA LEU A 37 5.64 -6.30 5.44
C LEU A 37 4.15 -6.11 5.75
N ALA A 38 3.77 -4.88 6.10
CA ALA A 38 2.39 -4.44 6.07
C ALA A 38 2.31 -3.10 5.33
N VAL A 39 1.22 -2.89 4.60
CA VAL A 39 0.96 -1.66 3.85
C VAL A 39 -0.46 -1.22 4.13
N LEU A 40 -0.62 0.04 4.53
CA LEU A 40 -1.90 0.72 4.73
C LEU A 40 -1.89 2.00 3.89
N ALA A 41 -2.97 2.27 3.18
CA ALA A 41 -3.21 3.53 2.50
C ALA A 41 -4.62 4.04 2.79
N ASP A 42 -4.74 5.33 3.06
CA ASP A 42 -5.99 6.06 3.23
C ASP A 42 -6.24 6.90 1.97
N GLY A 43 -7.39 6.70 1.34
CA GLY A 43 -7.80 7.48 0.18
C GLY A 43 -8.37 8.83 0.61
N MET A 44 -7.88 9.92 0.04
CA MET A 44 -8.38 11.26 0.38
C MET A 44 -9.81 11.45 -0.13
N GLY A 45 -10.77 11.44 0.80
CA GLY A 45 -12.18 11.70 0.51
C GLY A 45 -12.42 13.08 -0.09
N GLY A 46 -13.39 13.18 -1.01
CA GLY A 46 -13.76 14.40 -1.71
C GLY A 46 -13.26 14.49 -3.16
N LEU A 47 -12.27 13.67 -3.54
CA LEU A 47 -11.90 13.42 -4.94
C LEU A 47 -12.62 12.17 -5.44
N ARG A 48 -12.96 12.11 -6.74
CA ARG A 48 -13.51 10.88 -7.33
C ARG A 48 -12.50 9.74 -7.15
N ALA A 49 -12.97 8.61 -6.59
CA ALA A 49 -12.27 7.33 -6.52
C ALA A 49 -11.08 7.21 -5.53
N GLY A 50 -11.22 7.75 -4.31
CA GLY A 50 -10.19 7.65 -3.25
C GLY A 50 -9.80 6.21 -2.87
N ASP A 51 -10.77 5.32 -2.73
CA ASP A 51 -10.53 3.85 -2.62
C ASP A 51 -9.81 3.19 -3.80
N VAL A 52 -10.02 3.66 -5.03
CA VAL A 52 -9.28 3.12 -6.18
C VAL A 52 -7.82 3.53 -6.03
N ALA A 53 -7.57 4.78 -5.64
CA ALA A 53 -6.22 5.26 -5.38
C ALA A 53 -5.55 4.49 -4.22
N SER A 54 -6.23 4.29 -3.09
CA SER A 54 -5.66 3.57 -1.94
C SER A 54 -5.41 2.10 -2.24
N ARG A 55 -6.33 1.42 -2.94
CA ARG A 55 -6.14 0.03 -3.41
C ARG A 55 -4.95 -0.10 -4.34
N GLU A 56 -4.81 0.82 -5.30
CA GLU A 56 -3.69 0.82 -6.23
C GLU A 56 -2.37 1.07 -5.50
N ALA A 57 -2.35 2.00 -4.53
CA ALA A 57 -1.18 2.28 -3.71
C ALA A 57 -0.68 1.01 -3.00
N VAL A 58 -1.59 0.33 -2.30
CA VAL A 58 -1.28 -0.91 -1.56
C VAL A 58 -0.78 -1.99 -2.50
N GLN A 59 -1.46 -2.21 -3.63
CA GLN A 59 -1.05 -3.24 -4.60
C GLN A 59 0.35 -2.98 -5.19
N VAL A 60 0.60 -1.75 -5.66
CA VAL A 60 1.88 -1.40 -6.30
C VAL A 60 3.03 -1.46 -5.29
N ILE A 61 2.85 -0.91 -4.09
CA ILE A 61 3.89 -0.93 -3.05
C ILE A 61 4.17 -2.37 -2.62
N THR A 62 3.13 -3.16 -2.34
CA THR A 62 3.28 -4.56 -1.93
C THR A 62 4.03 -5.35 -2.99
N GLY A 63 3.61 -5.28 -4.25
CA GLY A 63 4.28 -5.99 -5.35
C GLY A 63 5.73 -5.53 -5.58
N ALA A 64 6.04 -4.25 -5.38
CA ALA A 64 7.41 -3.73 -5.51
C ALA A 64 8.33 -4.22 -4.38
N LEU A 65 7.79 -4.32 -3.16
CA LEU A 65 8.55 -4.73 -1.98
C LEU A 65 8.66 -6.25 -1.87
N LEU A 66 7.63 -7.04 -2.18
CA LEU A 66 7.73 -8.51 -2.16
C LEU A 66 8.80 -9.06 -3.11
N ARG A 67 9.06 -8.38 -4.25
CA ARG A 67 10.11 -8.77 -5.21
C ARG A 67 11.54 -8.48 -4.75
N ARG A 68 11.74 -7.87 -3.58
CA ARG A 68 13.07 -7.49 -3.08
C ARG A 68 13.27 -7.96 -1.64
N SER A 69 14.42 -8.57 -1.39
CA SER A 69 14.80 -9.10 -0.08
C SER A 69 15.29 -8.04 0.91
N ALA A 70 15.71 -6.84 0.45
CA ALA A 70 16.15 -5.75 1.32
C ALA A 70 15.16 -4.57 1.34
N ARG A 71 14.73 -4.17 2.54
CA ARG A 71 13.84 -3.03 2.80
C ARG A 71 14.64 -1.74 3.04
N ARG A 72 15.46 -1.35 2.07
CA ARG A 72 16.22 -0.10 2.16
C ARG A 72 15.32 1.12 1.92
N PRO A 73 15.57 2.29 2.54
CA PRO A 73 14.77 3.49 2.35
C PRO A 73 14.58 3.88 0.87
N GLU A 74 15.61 3.71 0.04
CA GLU A 74 15.56 4.07 -1.38
C GLU A 74 14.61 3.15 -2.17
N VAL A 75 14.54 1.87 -1.77
CA VAL A 75 13.63 0.88 -2.37
C VAL A 75 12.17 1.21 -2.01
N ILE A 76 11.92 1.58 -0.75
CA ILE A 76 10.59 1.99 -0.28
C ILE A 76 10.16 3.28 -0.99
N ALA A 77 11.04 4.29 -1.03
CA ALA A 77 10.76 5.56 -1.71
C ALA A 77 10.48 5.35 -3.21
N ARG A 78 11.20 4.42 -3.87
CA ARG A 78 10.92 4.06 -5.27
C ARG A 78 9.55 3.38 -5.43
N ALA A 79 9.17 2.50 -4.51
CA ALA A 79 7.86 1.85 -4.53
C ALA A 79 6.72 2.87 -4.37
N ILE A 80 6.87 3.83 -3.45
CA ILE A 80 5.92 4.94 -3.26
C ILE A 80 5.81 5.78 -4.53
N ARG A 81 6.94 6.19 -5.14
CA ARG A 81 6.92 6.94 -6.42
C ARG A 81 6.33 6.14 -7.59
N GLN A 82 6.36 4.81 -7.53
CA GLN A 82 5.71 3.98 -8.55
C GLN A 82 4.19 3.97 -8.35
N ALA A 83 3.73 3.86 -7.10
CA ALA A 83 2.31 3.96 -6.75
C ALA A 83 1.74 5.32 -7.16
N ASP A 84 2.41 6.41 -6.81
CA ASP A 84 2.01 7.78 -7.18
C ASP A 84 1.80 7.94 -8.70
N ARG A 85 2.78 7.53 -9.52
CA ARG A 85 2.67 7.60 -10.99
C ARG A 85 1.50 6.77 -11.53
N ARG A 86 1.20 5.63 -10.91
CA ARG A 86 0.13 4.75 -11.34
C ARG A 86 -1.25 5.30 -10.94
N ILE A 87 -1.38 5.88 -9.75
CA ILE A 87 -2.57 6.60 -9.31
C ILE A 87 -2.83 7.80 -10.23
N ALA A 88 -1.79 8.56 -10.57
CA ALA A 88 -1.90 9.66 -11.53
C ALA A 88 -2.34 9.19 -12.93
N ALA A 89 -1.89 8.02 -13.38
CA ALA A 89 -2.35 7.43 -14.64
C ALA A 89 -3.83 7.02 -14.58
N LEU A 90 -4.24 6.33 -13.51
CA LEU A 90 -5.64 5.96 -13.26
C LEU A 90 -6.55 7.19 -13.22
N SER A 91 -6.12 8.27 -12.55
CA SER A 91 -6.88 9.51 -12.48
C SER A 91 -7.15 10.09 -13.87
N ARG A 92 -6.17 10.06 -14.79
CA ARG A 92 -6.36 10.49 -16.19
C ARG A 92 -7.31 9.57 -16.97
N GLU A 93 -7.19 8.25 -16.79
CA GLU A 93 -8.09 7.25 -17.41
C GLU A 93 -9.54 7.42 -16.96
N LEU A 94 -9.75 7.85 -15.71
CA LEU A 94 -11.06 8.08 -15.12
C LEU A 94 -11.62 9.49 -15.38
N GLY A 95 -10.98 10.32 -16.20
CA GLY A 95 -11.47 11.64 -16.59
C GLY A 95 -11.02 12.82 -15.71
N GLY A 96 -9.90 12.70 -14.99
CA GLY A 96 -9.26 13.78 -14.22
C GLY A 96 -9.97 14.13 -12.91
N PRO A 97 -9.31 14.92 -12.03
CA PRO A 97 -9.99 15.54 -10.89
C PRO A 97 -11.06 16.50 -11.43
N ALA A 98 -12.27 16.41 -10.87
CA ALA A 98 -13.30 17.43 -11.07
C ALA A 98 -12.84 18.76 -10.48
#